data_AF-A0A1J3D5E8-F1
#
_entry.id   AF-A0A1J3D5E8-F1
#
_cell.length_a   1.000
_cell.length_b   1.000
_cell.length_c   1.000
_cell.angle_alpha   90.00
_cell.angle_beta   90.00
_cell.angle_gamma   90.00
#
_symmetry.space_group_name_H-M   'P 1'
#
loop_
_entity.id
_entity.type
_entity.pdbx_description
1 polymer ?
#
loop_
_entity_poly.entity_id
_entity_poly.type
_entity_poly.pdbx_seq_one_letter_code
_entity_poly.pdbx_strand_id
1 'polypeptide(L)'
;GNIAGARQIFERWMNWSPDQQGWLLFIKFELKYREIERARSIYERFVLCHPNVSAYLRYAKFEMKSGDVELARKVYIRATEMFTDDEEAENLFVAFAEFEEGCKEVERARIIYKFALDHIPKGRAEDLYKKFVAFEKQYGDKEGIEDVIVGKRRFQYEDEVRK
;
A
#
# COMPACT_ATOMS: atom_id res chain seq x y z
N GLY A 1 23.74 27.40 -2.60
CA GLY A 1 24.44 26.10 -2.82
C GLY A 1 24.16 25.62 -4.23
N ASN A 2 25.12 24.93 -4.87
CA ASN A 2 24.98 24.47 -6.25
C ASN A 2 24.03 23.24 -6.35
N ILE A 3 22.73 23.50 -6.46
CA ILE A 3 21.68 22.46 -6.53
C ILE A 3 21.83 21.63 -7.82
N ALA A 4 22.14 22.29 -8.95
CA ALA A 4 22.32 21.61 -10.23
C ALA A 4 23.49 20.62 -10.21
N GLY A 5 24.62 21.00 -9.60
CA GLY A 5 25.77 20.10 -9.42
C GLY A 5 25.45 18.91 -8.51
N ALA A 6 24.75 19.14 -7.40
CA ALA A 6 24.31 18.06 -6.52
C ALA A 6 23.38 17.07 -7.24
N ARG A 7 22.46 17.56 -8.07
CA ARG A 7 21.57 16.73 -8.90
C ARG A 7 22.33 15.87 -9.90
N GLN A 8 23.32 16.42 -10.60
CA GLN A 8 24.13 15.64 -11.54
C GLN A 8 24.88 14.51 -10.85
N ILE A 9 25.36 14.73 -9.62
CA ILE A 9 26.00 13.68 -8.83
C ILE A 9 24.98 12.59 -8.48
N PHE A 10 23.77 12.96 -8.04
CA PHE A 10 22.70 12.00 -7.77
C PHE A 10 22.28 11.21 -9.01
N GLU A 11 22.05 11.86 -10.15
CA GLU A 11 21.70 11.18 -11.41
C GLU A 11 22.80 10.21 -11.85
N ARG A 12 24.07 10.61 -11.76
CA ARG A 12 25.19 9.73 -12.05
C ARG A 12 25.26 8.55 -11.08
N TRP A 13 24.91 8.78 -9.82
CA TRP A 13 24.83 7.72 -8.83
C TRP A 13 23.67 6.76 -9.11
N MET A 14 22.51 7.25 -9.55
CA MET A 14 21.35 6.42 -9.93
C MET A 14 21.63 5.53 -11.15
N ASN A 15 22.47 5.97 -12.08
CA ASN A 15 22.90 5.14 -13.21
C ASN A 15 23.66 3.88 -12.78
N TRP A 16 24.21 3.85 -11.56
CA TRP A 16 24.87 2.67 -11.00
C TRP A 16 23.89 1.75 -10.25
N SER A 17 22.58 2.03 -10.33
CA SER A 17 21.51 1.29 -9.64
C SER A 17 21.84 1.06 -8.16
N PRO A 18 21.93 2.15 -7.36
CA PRO A 18 22.31 2.05 -5.96
C PRO A 18 21.24 1.32 -5.15
N ASP A 19 21.62 0.98 -3.92
CA ASP A 19 20.75 0.37 -2.95
C ASP A 19 19.52 1.26 -2.64
N GLN A 20 18.52 0.68 -2.00
CA GLN A 20 17.28 1.37 -1.67
C GLN A 20 17.52 2.71 -0.95
N GLN A 21 18.55 2.82 -0.10
CA GLN A 21 18.84 4.06 0.62
C GLN A 21 19.32 5.18 -0.31
N GLY A 22 20.07 4.86 -1.36
CA GLY A 22 20.50 5.85 -2.35
C GLY A 22 19.32 6.59 -2.98
N TRP A 23 18.31 5.84 -3.43
CA TRP A 23 17.08 6.39 -4.00
C TRP A 23 16.32 7.28 -2.99
N LEU A 24 16.18 6.81 -1.74
CA LEU A 24 15.49 7.58 -0.69
C LEU A 24 16.21 8.88 -0.33
N LEU A 25 17.55 8.90 -0.34
CA LEU A 25 18.33 10.11 -0.10
C LEU A 25 18.09 11.15 -1.21
N PHE A 26 18.02 10.70 -2.46
CA PHE A 26 17.74 11.59 -3.59
C PHE A 26 16.32 12.16 -3.52
N ILE A 27 15.33 11.33 -3.18
CA ILE A 27 13.95 11.77 -2.94
C ILE A 27 13.89 12.79 -1.79
N LYS A 28 14.55 12.50 -0.65
CA LYS A 28 14.62 13.43 0.48
C LYS A 28 15.26 14.76 0.09
N PHE A 29 16.28 14.73 -0.77
CA PHE A 29 16.92 15.91 -1.31
C PHE A 29 15.93 16.75 -2.13
N GLU A 30 15.23 16.16 -3.12
CA GLU A 30 14.25 16.92 -3.93
C GLU A 30 13.05 17.41 -3.09
N LEU A 31 12.59 16.63 -2.11
CA LEU A 31 11.56 17.04 -1.16
C LEU A 31 11.97 18.27 -0.34
N LYS A 32 13.25 18.37 0.06
CA LYS A 32 13.78 19.54 0.78
C LYS A 32 13.68 20.82 -0.05
N TYR A 33 13.79 20.71 -1.37
CA TYR A 33 13.65 21.83 -2.30
C TYR A 33 12.22 22.02 -2.84
N ARG A 34 11.24 21.26 -2.32
CA ARG A 34 9.81 21.28 -2.73
C ARG A 34 9.57 20.94 -4.20
N GLU A 35 10.45 20.13 -4.79
CA GLU A 35 10.37 19.72 -6.19
C GLU A 35 9.60 18.40 -6.30
N ILE A 36 8.27 18.48 -6.11
CA ILE A 36 7.38 17.31 -6.02
C ILE A 36 7.37 16.51 -7.33
N GLU A 37 7.30 17.18 -8.48
CA GLU A 37 7.26 16.51 -9.78
C GLU A 37 8.54 15.72 -10.07
N ARG A 38 9.70 16.26 -9.66
CA ARG A 38 10.96 15.54 -9.77
C ARG A 38 11.01 14.36 -8.81
N ALA A 39 10.59 14.56 -7.56
CA ALA A 39 10.51 13.47 -6.59
C ALA A 39 9.62 12.32 -7.09
N ARG A 40 8.50 12.63 -7.76
CA ARG A 40 7.63 11.65 -8.43
C ARG A 40 8.36 10.86 -9.52
N SER A 41 9.06 11.55 -10.43
CA SER A 41 9.83 10.88 -11.48
C SER A 41 10.91 9.94 -10.92
N ILE A 42 11.51 10.30 -9.78
CA ILE A 42 12.50 9.48 -9.09
C ILE A 42 11.82 8.27 -8.43
N TYR A 43 10.64 8.44 -7.83
CA TYR A 43 9.87 7.33 -7.26
C TYR A 43 9.45 6.30 -8.33
N GLU A 44 8.98 6.74 -9.50
CA GLU A 44 8.64 5.85 -10.61
C GLU A 44 9.86 5.02 -11.04
N ARG A 45 11.04 5.66 -11.19
CA ARG A 45 12.29 4.93 -11.49
C ARG A 45 12.69 3.99 -10.35
N PHE A 46 12.53 4.42 -9.10
CA PHE A 46 12.87 3.63 -7.91
C PHE A 46 12.04 2.34 -7.84
N VAL A 47 10.73 2.44 -8.09
CA VAL A 47 9.81 1.31 -8.12
C VAL A 47 10.12 0.35 -9.27
N LEU A 48 10.54 0.86 -10.43
CA LEU A 48 10.98 0.04 -11.57
C LEU A 48 12.30 -0.70 -11.29
N CYS A 49 13.25 -0.06 -10.60
CA CYS A 49 14.52 -0.69 -10.24
C CYS A 49 14.38 -1.70 -9.09
N HIS A 50 13.50 -1.42 -8.14
CA HIS A 50 13.29 -2.22 -6.93
C HIS A 50 11.79 -2.48 -6.74
N PRO A 51 11.22 -3.45 -7.48
CA PRO A 51 9.80 -3.80 -7.37
C PRO A 51 9.55 -4.58 -6.08
N ASN A 52 9.47 -3.85 -4.95
CA ASN A 52 9.19 -4.41 -3.63
C ASN A 52 7.94 -3.75 -3.05
N VAL A 53 7.14 -4.46 -2.27
CA VAL A 53 5.95 -3.91 -1.60
C VAL A 53 6.29 -2.65 -0.79
N SER A 54 7.40 -2.70 -0.04
CA SER A 54 7.93 -1.56 0.71
C SER A 54 8.22 -0.31 -0.14
N ALA A 55 8.62 -0.47 -1.41
CA ALA A 55 8.87 0.64 -2.33
C ALA A 55 7.55 1.31 -2.77
N TYR A 56 6.57 0.50 -3.16
CA TYR A 56 5.23 0.98 -3.53
C TYR A 56 4.51 1.65 -2.35
N LEU A 57 4.60 1.08 -1.15
CA LEU A 57 4.04 1.68 0.07
C LEU A 57 4.63 3.06 0.36
N ARG A 58 5.96 3.24 0.15
CA ARG A 58 6.60 4.55 0.31
C ARG A 58 6.15 5.51 -0.78
N TYR A 59 6.01 5.03 -2.02
CA TYR A 59 5.56 5.87 -3.13
C TYR A 59 4.12 6.35 -2.91
N ALA A 60 3.20 5.47 -2.53
CA ALA A 60 1.83 5.82 -2.23
C ALA A 60 1.72 6.82 -1.05
N LYS A 61 2.50 6.60 0.03
CA LYS A 61 2.58 7.57 1.14
C LYS A 61 3.13 8.93 0.73
N PHE A 62 4.01 8.99 -0.28
CA PHE A 62 4.48 10.25 -0.83
C PHE A 62 3.36 10.96 -1.62
N GLU A 63 2.62 10.24 -2.47
CA GLU A 63 1.50 10.82 -3.23
C GLU A 63 0.35 11.27 -2.33
N MET A 64 0.12 10.58 -1.20
CA MET A 64 -0.80 11.07 -0.17
C MET A 64 -0.36 12.42 0.43
N LYS A 65 0.95 12.62 0.60
CA LYS A 65 1.51 13.87 1.15
C LYS A 65 1.57 15.00 0.13
N SER A 66 1.71 14.70 -1.16
CA SER A 66 1.60 15.69 -2.23
C SER A 66 0.14 16.16 -2.41
N GLY A 67 -0.83 15.32 -2.04
CA GLY A 67 -2.26 15.59 -2.15
C GLY A 67 -2.92 14.95 -3.37
N ASP A 68 -2.17 14.16 -4.15
CA ASP A 68 -2.64 13.51 -5.37
C ASP A 68 -3.24 12.13 -5.07
N VAL A 69 -4.45 12.13 -4.51
CA VAL A 69 -5.19 10.92 -4.09
C VAL A 69 -5.38 9.93 -5.24
N GLU A 70 -5.73 10.41 -6.44
CA GLU A 70 -5.97 9.54 -7.58
C GLU A 70 -4.68 8.80 -8.01
N LEU A 71 -3.53 9.47 -7.94
CA LEU A 71 -2.26 8.86 -8.28
C LEU A 71 -1.83 7.86 -7.21
N ALA A 72 -1.99 8.19 -5.92
CA ALA A 72 -1.77 7.27 -4.82
C ALA A 72 -2.59 5.98 -5.00
N ARG A 73 -3.86 6.09 -5.41
CA ARG A 73 -4.72 4.93 -5.71
C ARG A 73 -4.19 4.09 -6.87
N LYS A 74 -3.74 4.72 -7.97
CA LYS A 74 -3.14 4.01 -9.10
C LYS A 74 -1.89 3.23 -8.68
N VAL A 75 -1.09 3.78 -7.78
CA VAL A 75 0.08 3.10 -7.21
C VAL A 75 -0.31 1.89 -6.38
N TYR A 76 -1.33 2.02 -5.51
CA TYR A 76 -1.84 0.90 -4.74
C TYR A 76 -2.41 -0.21 -5.63
N ILE A 77 -3.21 0.12 -6.65
CA ILE A 77 -3.76 -0.86 -7.58
C ILE A 77 -2.64 -1.62 -8.30
N ARG A 78 -1.65 -0.88 -8.84
CA ARG A 78 -0.48 -1.50 -9.49
C ARG A 78 0.29 -2.41 -8.52
N ALA A 79 0.44 -1.99 -7.27
CA ALA A 79 1.08 -2.83 -6.26
C ALA A 79 0.25 -4.10 -5.98
N THR A 80 -1.08 -3.99 -5.87
CA THR A 80 -1.94 -5.14 -5.58
C THR A 80 -1.93 -6.16 -6.72
N GLU A 81 -1.86 -5.70 -7.98
CA GLU A 81 -1.74 -6.58 -9.16
C GLU A 81 -0.39 -7.31 -9.23
N MET A 82 0.69 -6.67 -8.74
CA MET A 82 2.04 -7.21 -8.82
C MET A 82 2.39 -8.16 -7.66
N PHE A 83 1.89 -7.87 -6.46
CA PHE A 83 2.27 -8.58 -5.22
C PHE A 83 1.10 -9.32 -4.58
N THR A 84 0.09 -9.76 -5.35
CA THR A 84 -1.10 -10.42 -4.79
C THR A 84 -0.75 -11.66 -3.95
N ASP A 85 0.28 -12.41 -4.37
CA ASP A 85 0.70 -13.68 -3.75
C ASP A 85 1.90 -13.53 -2.79
N ASP A 86 2.38 -12.31 -2.56
CA ASP A 86 3.56 -12.05 -1.74
C ASP A 86 3.25 -12.24 -0.24
N GLU A 87 4.25 -12.61 0.55
CA GLU A 87 4.12 -12.62 2.01
C GLU A 87 3.82 -11.23 2.57
N GLU A 88 4.33 -10.18 1.92
CA GLU A 88 4.10 -8.78 2.30
C GLU A 88 2.74 -8.22 1.80
N ALA A 89 1.94 -8.99 1.06
CA ALA A 89 0.66 -8.55 0.51
C ALA A 89 -0.31 -8.07 1.60
N GLU A 90 -0.31 -8.69 2.78
CA GLU A 90 -1.13 -8.25 3.92
C GLU A 90 -0.89 -6.79 4.29
N ASN A 91 0.38 -6.39 4.39
CA ASN A 91 0.75 -5.01 4.72
C ASN A 91 0.29 -4.03 3.64
N LEU A 92 0.30 -4.48 2.37
CA LEU A 92 -0.18 -3.69 1.26
C LEU A 92 -1.69 -3.45 1.35
N PHE A 93 -2.48 -4.50 1.55
CA PHE A 93 -3.93 -4.39 1.64
C PHE A 93 -4.39 -3.56 2.85
N VAL A 94 -3.73 -3.74 4.00
CA VAL A 94 -4.01 -2.90 5.18
C VAL A 94 -3.73 -1.44 4.88
N ALA A 95 -2.57 -1.12 4.33
CA ALA A 95 -2.22 0.25 3.99
C ALA A 95 -3.16 0.85 2.95
N PHE A 96 -3.64 0.05 1.99
CA PHE A 96 -4.59 0.49 0.98
C PHE A 96 -5.98 0.76 1.58
N ALA A 97 -6.43 -0.08 2.51
CA ALA A 97 -7.69 0.15 3.23
C ALA A 97 -7.62 1.40 4.12
N GLU A 98 -6.53 1.59 4.88
CA GLU A 98 -6.29 2.80 5.68
C GLU A 98 -6.26 4.07 4.80
N PHE A 99 -5.73 3.95 3.57
CA PHE A 99 -5.73 5.04 2.59
C PHE A 99 -7.15 5.41 2.14
N GLU A 100 -7.98 4.44 1.75
CA GLU A 100 -9.37 4.72 1.34
C GLU A 100 -10.22 5.21 2.51
N GLU A 101 -9.96 4.74 3.74
CA GLU A 101 -10.56 5.26 4.97
C GLU A 101 -10.23 6.75 5.16
N GLY A 102 -8.95 7.13 4.99
CA GLY A 102 -8.52 8.53 5.02
C GLY A 102 -9.16 9.39 3.93
N CYS A 103 -9.49 8.79 2.78
CA CYS A 103 -10.22 9.43 1.70
C CYS A 103 -11.75 9.47 1.92
N LYS A 104 -12.25 8.91 3.02
CA LYS A 104 -13.68 8.74 3.35
C LYS A 104 -14.46 7.85 2.37
N GLU A 105 -13.75 6.97 1.66
CA GLU A 105 -14.30 6.02 0.70
C GLU A 105 -14.50 4.64 1.36
N VAL A 106 -15.40 4.60 2.34
CA VAL A 106 -15.65 3.43 3.20
C VAL A 106 -16.02 2.19 2.39
N GLU A 107 -16.86 2.33 1.35
CA GLU A 107 -17.28 1.19 0.54
C GLU A 107 -16.10 0.54 -0.19
N ARG A 108 -15.14 1.35 -0.66
CA ARG A 108 -13.93 0.85 -1.31
C ARG A 108 -13.03 0.14 -0.32
N ALA A 109 -12.84 0.71 0.87
CA ALA A 109 -12.07 0.07 1.94
C ALA A 109 -12.65 -1.31 2.30
N ARG A 110 -13.99 -1.45 2.35
CA ARG A 110 -14.66 -2.74 2.58
C ARG A 110 -14.37 -3.77 1.49
N ILE A 111 -14.43 -3.36 0.21
CA ILE A 111 -14.11 -4.25 -0.92
C ILE A 111 -12.67 -4.73 -0.83
N ILE A 112 -11.73 -3.84 -0.48
CA ILE A 112 -10.31 -4.19 -0.33
C ILE A 112 -10.12 -5.22 0.79
N TYR A 113 -10.77 -5.03 1.95
CA TYR A 113 -10.69 -5.99 3.04
C TYR A 113 -11.24 -7.37 2.67
N LYS A 114 -12.39 -7.42 1.95
CA LYS A 114 -12.95 -8.68 1.45
C LYS A 114 -11.99 -9.37 0.48
N PHE A 115 -11.47 -8.62 -0.50
CA PHE A 115 -10.50 -9.13 -1.46
C PHE A 115 -9.24 -9.68 -0.79
N ALA A 116 -8.72 -8.98 0.22
CA ALA A 116 -7.54 -9.41 0.96
C ALA A 116 -7.79 -10.71 1.77
N LEU A 117 -8.99 -10.90 2.32
CA LEU A 117 -9.37 -12.14 3.01
C LEU A 117 -9.52 -13.33 2.06
N ASP A 118 -9.93 -13.09 0.81
CA ASP A 118 -10.06 -14.14 -0.20
C ASP A 118 -8.70 -14.62 -0.74
N HIS A 119 -7.69 -13.73 -0.78
CA HIS A 119 -6.36 -14.03 -1.33
C HIS A 119 -5.35 -14.47 -0.26
N ILE A 120 -5.51 -14.06 1.00
CA ILE A 120 -4.57 -14.40 2.06
C ILE A 120 -4.96 -15.74 2.72
N PRO A 121 -4.00 -16.68 2.87
CA PRO A 121 -4.27 -17.95 3.53
C PRO A 121 -4.71 -17.75 4.99
N LYS A 122 -5.70 -18.54 5.40
CA LYS A 122 -6.45 -18.44 6.67
C LYS A 122 -5.58 -18.29 7.93
N GLY A 123 -4.37 -18.87 7.94
CA GLY A 123 -3.44 -18.78 9.07
C GLY A 123 -2.84 -17.39 9.31
N ARG A 124 -2.78 -16.52 8.29
CA ARG A 124 -2.29 -15.14 8.40
C ARG A 124 -3.43 -14.10 8.39
N ALA A 125 -4.63 -14.50 7.99
CA ALA A 125 -5.79 -13.63 7.90
C ALA A 125 -6.37 -13.17 9.26
N GLU A 126 -5.87 -13.68 10.41
CA GLU A 126 -6.39 -13.30 11.73
C GLU A 126 -6.21 -11.81 12.04
N ASP A 127 -5.03 -11.26 11.77
CA ASP A 127 -4.72 -9.86 12.07
C ASP A 127 -5.44 -8.91 11.11
N LEU A 128 -5.52 -9.28 9.83
CA LEU A 128 -6.36 -8.59 8.86
C LEU A 128 -7.83 -8.57 9.29
N TYR A 129 -8.35 -9.70 9.80
CA TYR A 129 -9.73 -9.79 10.26
C TYR A 129 -9.98 -8.89 11.48
N LYS A 130 -9.05 -8.83 12.44
CA LYS A 130 -9.17 -7.92 13.59
C LYS A 130 -9.27 -6.46 13.12
N LYS A 131 -8.47 -6.07 12.12
CA LYS A 131 -8.53 -4.72 11.52
C LYS A 131 -9.85 -4.48 10.79
N PHE A 132 -10.34 -5.46 10.04
CA PHE A 132 -11.62 -5.34 9.34
C PHE A 132 -12.81 -5.21 10.30
N VAL A 133 -12.83 -5.95 11.41
CA VAL A 133 -13.85 -5.80 12.46
C VAL A 133 -13.78 -4.43 13.13
N ALA A 134 -12.57 -3.91 13.39
CA ALA A 134 -12.40 -2.57 13.93
C ALA A 134 -12.94 -1.50 12.96
N PHE A 135 -12.68 -1.68 11.66
CA PHE A 135 -13.19 -0.83 10.59
C PHE A 135 -14.74 -0.85 10.52
N GLU A 136 -15.37 -2.03 10.47
CA GLU A 136 -16.84 -2.13 10.45
C GLU A 136 -17.47 -1.60 11.74
N LYS A 137 -16.80 -1.69 12.89
CA LYS A 137 -17.28 -1.06 14.13
C LYS A 137 -17.29 0.47 14.06
N GLN A 138 -16.36 1.06 13.32
CA GLN A 138 -16.21 2.50 13.20
C GLN A 138 -17.12 3.11 12.12
N TYR A 139 -17.39 2.36 11.04
CA TYR A 139 -18.08 2.87 9.86
C TYR A 139 -19.32 2.07 9.42
N GLY A 140 -19.55 0.88 9.97
CA GLY A 140 -20.64 -0.01 9.60
C GLY A 140 -21.84 0.05 10.55
N ASP A 141 -22.99 -0.35 10.03
CA ASP A 141 -24.19 -0.66 10.82
C ASP A 141 -24.13 -2.10 11.35
N LYS A 142 -24.87 -2.39 12.43
CA LYS A 142 -24.84 -3.69 13.14
C LYS A 142 -25.04 -4.91 12.23
N GLU A 143 -25.81 -4.79 11.14
CA GLU A 143 -26.06 -5.87 10.18
C GLU A 143 -24.84 -6.23 9.32
N GLY A 144 -24.05 -5.24 8.88
CA GLY A 144 -22.83 -5.49 8.10
C GLY A 144 -21.74 -6.20 8.93
N ILE A 145 -21.71 -5.92 10.23
CA ILE A 145 -20.81 -6.58 11.19
C ILE A 145 -21.17 -8.06 11.33
N GLU A 146 -22.46 -8.40 11.39
CA GLU A 146 -22.92 -9.79 11.52
C GLU A 146 -22.64 -10.62 10.25
N ASP A 147 -22.85 -10.08 9.05
CA ASP A 147 -22.57 -10.79 7.80
C ASP A 147 -21.08 -11.14 7.63
N VAL A 148 -20.20 -10.22 8.02
CA VAL A 148 -18.74 -10.44 8.01
C VAL A 148 -18.34 -11.54 9.01
N ILE A 149 -18.94 -11.53 10.20
CA ILE A 149 -18.67 -12.51 11.25
C ILE A 149 -19.23 -13.90 10.89
N VAL A 150 -20.41 -13.95 10.28
CA VAL A 150 -21.05 -15.18 9.82
C VAL A 150 -20.27 -15.78 8.64
N GLY A 151 -19.78 -14.95 7.71
CA GLY A 151 -18.89 -15.37 6.62
C GLY A 151 -17.63 -16.05 7.14
N LYS A 152 -16.97 -15.46 8.16
CA LYS A 152 -15.79 -16.07 8.80
C LYS A 152 -16.11 -17.42 9.47
N ARG A 153 -17.23 -17.51 10.19
CA ARG A 153 -17.63 -18.76 10.86
C ARG A 153 -17.94 -19.87 9.86
N ARG A 154 -18.70 -19.57 8.80
CA ARG A 154 -19.05 -20.56 7.76
C ARG A 154 -17.82 -21.12 7.05
N PHE A 155 -16.82 -20.27 6.78
CA PHE A 155 -15.58 -20.66 6.10
C PHE A 155 -14.59 -21.42 7.01
N GLN A 156 -14.67 -21.22 8.33
CA GLN A 156 -13.98 -22.06 9.33
C GLN A 156 -14.65 -23.44 9.44
N TYR A 157 -15.99 -23.50 9.46
CA TYR A 157 -16.72 -24.77 9.52
C TYR A 157 -16.56 -25.62 8.25
N GLU A 158 -16.48 -25.03 7.06
CA GLU A 158 -16.24 -25.78 5.81
C GLU A 158 -14.84 -26.42 5.72
N ASP A 159 -13.84 -25.84 6.40
CA ASP A 159 -12.48 -26.38 6.49
C ASP A 159 -12.39 -27.53 7.51
N GLU A 160 -13.12 -27.41 8.62
CA GLU A 160 -13.20 -28.44 9.67
C GLU A 160 -14.01 -29.66 9.22
N VAL A 161 -15.05 -29.48 8.39
CA VAL A 161 -15.90 -30.57 7.87
C VAL A 161 -15.25 -31.31 6.69
N ARG A 162 -14.20 -30.75 6.07
CA ARG A 162 -13.43 -31.39 4.99
C ARG A 162 -12.23 -32.22 5.45
N LYS A 163 -11.90 -32.22 6.75
CA LYS A 163 -10.92 -33.13 7.36
C LYS A 163 -11.60 -34.39 7.90
#